data_AF-A0A3M7M5A2-F1
#
_entry.id   AF-A0A3M7M5A2-F1
#
_cell.length_a   1.000
_cell.length_b   1.000
_cell.length_c   1.000
_cell.angle_alpha   90.00
_cell.angle_beta   90.00
_cell.angle_gamma   90.00
#
_symmetry.space_group_name_H-M   'P 1'
#
loop_
_entity.id
_entity.type
_entity.pdbx_description
1 polymer ?
#
loop_
_entity_poly.entity_id
_entity_poly.type
_entity_poly.pdbx_seq_one_letter_code
_entity_poly.pdbx_strand_id
1 'polypeptide(L)'
;MINLHSRDTALLEKIQSFFGGIGKITIREKDNSAYFTVKSIKDIINVIIPHFEKYPLLTEKQADFELFKQIVIMMHNKLHLDSKGLNKIISLKASLNKGLTPLLTTHFPNICPVERPVRNNLFNNVNPY
;
A
#
# COMPACT_ATOMS: atom_id res chain seq x y z
N MET A 1 -0.11 -6.37 -0.29
CA MET A 1 -0.30 -7.82 -0.46
C MET A 1 -0.51 -8.09 -1.92
N ILE A 2 0.20 -9.07 -2.47
CA ILE A 2 -0.06 -9.62 -3.80
C ILE A 2 -0.72 -10.99 -3.57
N ASN A 3 -1.87 -11.22 -4.21
CA ASN A 3 -2.60 -12.48 -4.13
C ASN A 3 -2.64 -13.11 -5.52
N LEU A 4 -2.25 -14.38 -5.62
CA LEU A 4 -2.30 -15.18 -6.84
C LEU A 4 -2.90 -16.56 -6.53
N HIS A 5 -3.17 -17.34 -7.57
CA HIS A 5 -3.50 -18.75 -7.39
C HIS A 5 -2.27 -19.51 -6.86
N SER A 6 -2.49 -20.54 -6.05
CA SER A 6 -1.45 -21.41 -5.48
C SER A 6 -0.49 -22.01 -6.51
N ARG A 7 -0.93 -22.21 -7.77
CA ARG A 7 -0.08 -22.70 -8.86
C ARG A 7 1.04 -21.71 -9.24
N ASP A 8 0.82 -20.43 -8.98
CA ASP A 8 1.74 -19.35 -9.32
C ASP A 8 2.66 -18.97 -8.15
N THR A 9 2.79 -19.83 -7.13
CA THR A 9 3.64 -19.56 -5.96
C THR A 9 5.09 -19.28 -6.36
N ALA A 10 5.61 -19.95 -7.39
CA ALA A 10 6.95 -19.70 -7.92
C ALA A 10 7.14 -18.24 -8.40
N LEU A 11 6.08 -17.57 -8.87
CA LEU A 11 6.15 -16.15 -9.22
C LEU A 11 6.27 -15.27 -7.96
N LEU A 12 5.56 -15.61 -6.89
CA LEU A 12 5.69 -14.92 -5.61
C LEU A 12 7.07 -15.08 -5.00
N GLU A 13 7.67 -16.27 -5.11
CA GLU A 13 9.06 -16.53 -4.68
C GLU A 13 10.06 -15.66 -5.46
N LYS A 14 9.90 -15.56 -6.78
CA LYS A 14 10.74 -14.65 -7.61
C LYS A 14 10.58 -13.19 -7.19
N ILE A 15 9.36 -12.74 -6.89
CA ILE A 15 9.10 -11.39 -6.38
C ILE A 15 9.77 -11.18 -5.02
N GLN A 16 9.66 -12.15 -4.11
CA GLN A 16 10.31 -12.10 -2.80
C GLN A 16 11.83 -11.99 -2.96
N SER A 17 12.45 -12.83 -3.79
CA SER A 17 13.87 -12.78 -4.09
C SER A 17 14.29 -11.44 -4.73
N PHE A 18 13.48 -10.92 -5.65
CA PHE A 18 13.73 -9.61 -6.27
C PHE A 18 13.80 -8.47 -5.23
N PHE A 19 12.93 -8.50 -4.22
CA PHE A 19 12.96 -7.54 -3.11
C PHE A 19 13.97 -7.90 -2.01
N GLY A 20 14.96 -8.75 -2.29
CA GLY A 20 16.02 -9.09 -1.35
C GLY A 20 15.60 -10.05 -0.24
N GLY A 21 14.56 -10.86 -0.47
CA GLY A 21 14.09 -11.88 0.47
C GLY A 21 13.12 -11.38 1.54
N ILE A 22 12.74 -10.09 1.52
CA ILE A 22 11.81 -9.52 2.51
C ILE A 22 10.38 -10.06 2.37
N GLY A 23 9.59 -9.90 3.42
CA GLY A 23 8.18 -10.31 3.42
C GLY A 23 7.99 -11.81 3.64
N LYS A 24 6.73 -12.23 3.56
CA LYS A 24 6.30 -13.60 3.83
C LYS A 24 5.37 -14.09 2.72
N ILE A 25 5.63 -15.30 2.24
CA ILE A 25 4.71 -16.06 1.39
C ILE A 25 3.83 -16.93 2.29
N THR A 26 2.54 -16.96 2.03
CA THR A 26 1.58 -17.81 2.73
C THR A 26 0.66 -18.47 1.73
N ILE A 27 0.63 -19.80 1.74
CA ILE A 27 -0.24 -20.61 0.88
C ILE A 27 -1.49 -20.95 1.68
N ARG A 28 -2.66 -20.78 1.07
CA ARG A 28 -3.95 -21.14 1.63
C ARG A 28 -4.61 -22.15 0.71
N GLU A 29 -4.56 -23.41 1.15
CA GLU A 29 -5.08 -24.54 0.38
C GLU A 29 -6.61 -24.47 0.21
N LYS A 30 -7.32 -23.98 1.23
CA LYS A 30 -8.80 -23.90 1.25
C LYS A 30 -9.40 -23.18 0.04
N ASP A 31 -8.72 -22.17 -0.49
CA ASP A 31 -9.18 -21.37 -1.63
C ASP A 31 -8.15 -21.33 -2.77
N ASN A 32 -7.19 -22.27 -2.78
CA ASN A 32 -6.14 -22.37 -3.80
C ASN A 32 -5.42 -21.04 -4.05
N SER A 33 -5.13 -20.28 -2.99
CA SER A 33 -4.50 -18.97 -3.08
C SER A 33 -3.12 -18.94 -2.42
N ALA A 34 -2.27 -18.04 -2.90
CA ALA A 34 -0.98 -17.74 -2.31
C ALA A 34 -0.80 -16.22 -2.19
N TYR A 35 -0.27 -15.79 -1.05
CA TYR A 35 -0.11 -14.38 -0.71
C TYR A 35 1.35 -14.03 -0.50
N PHE A 36 1.84 -12.98 -1.15
CA PHE A 36 3.07 -12.30 -0.75
C PHE A 36 2.72 -11.03 0.05
N THR A 37 3.23 -10.95 1.28
CA THR A 37 2.95 -9.83 2.18
C THR A 37 4.21 -9.32 2.86
N VAL A 38 4.46 -8.02 2.75
CA VAL A 38 5.46 -7.29 3.54
C VAL A 38 4.73 -6.49 4.63
N LYS A 39 5.04 -6.75 5.90
CA LYS A 39 4.42 -6.07 7.06
C LYS A 39 5.41 -5.23 7.88
N SER A 40 6.70 -5.53 7.78
CA SER A 40 7.76 -4.82 8.51
C SER A 40 7.83 -3.36 8.03
N ILE A 41 7.62 -2.41 8.94
CA ILE A 41 7.77 -0.97 8.63
C ILE A 41 9.18 -0.68 8.12
N LYS A 42 10.19 -1.35 8.68
CA LYS A 42 11.59 -1.22 8.24
C LYS A 42 11.76 -1.64 6.78
N ASP A 43 11.20 -2.78 6.38
CA ASP A 43 11.34 -3.28 5.01
C ASP A 43 10.54 -2.44 4.03
N ILE A 44 9.36 -1.98 4.44
CA ILE A 44 8.53 -1.10 3.61
C ILE A 44 9.27 0.22 3.32
N ILE A 45 9.89 0.82 4.34
CA ILE A 45 10.62 2.09 4.19
C ILE A 45 11.90 1.93 3.39
N ASN A 46 12.67 0.87 3.64
CA ASN A 46 14.00 0.74 3.04
C ASN A 46 13.99 0.06 1.68
N VAL A 47 12.93 -0.66 1.32
CA VAL A 47 12.88 -1.45 0.08
C VAL A 47 11.66 -1.10 -0.79
N ILE A 48 10.45 -1.16 -0.22
CA ILE A 48 9.22 -1.03 -1.02
C ILE A 48 9.00 0.40 -1.49
N ILE A 49 9.10 1.38 -0.59
CA ILE A 49 8.93 2.80 -0.92
C ILE A 49 9.98 3.23 -1.97
N PRO A 50 11.29 3.01 -1.78
CA PRO A 50 12.30 3.40 -2.77
C PRO A 50 12.08 2.78 -4.15
N HIS A 51 11.62 1.52 -4.21
CA HIS A 51 11.31 0.88 -5.48
C HIS A 51 10.20 1.62 -6.23
N PHE A 52 9.07 1.91 -5.59
CA PHE A 52 7.93 2.57 -6.24
C PHE A 52 8.09 4.08 -6.41
N GLU A 53 9.05 4.71 -5.71
CA GLU A 53 9.50 6.06 -6.04
C GLU A 53 10.37 6.07 -7.30
N LYS A 54 11.26 5.09 -7.45
CA LYS A 54 12.11 4.94 -8.64
C LYS A 54 11.34 4.46 -9.86
N TYR A 55 10.35 3.59 -9.65
CA TYR A 55 9.50 2.99 -10.69
C TYR A 55 8.02 3.25 -10.36
N PRO A 56 7.51 4.46 -10.63
CA PRO A 56 6.14 4.84 -10.30
C PRO A 56 5.09 3.95 -10.97
N LEU A 57 3.99 3.72 -10.26
CA LEU A 57 2.86 2.99 -10.81
C LEU A 57 2.14 3.85 -11.86
N LEU A 58 1.73 3.21 -12.95
CA LEU A 58 1.06 3.90 -14.06
C LEU A 58 -0.46 4.00 -13.90
N THR A 59 -1.03 3.27 -12.95
CA THR A 59 -2.48 3.22 -12.73
C THR A 59 -2.88 4.17 -11.59
N GLU A 60 -4.18 4.27 -11.33
CA GLU A 60 -4.72 4.96 -10.14
C GLU A 60 -4.12 4.46 -8.81
N LYS A 61 -3.51 3.27 -8.79
CA LYS A 61 -2.77 2.77 -7.62
C LYS A 61 -1.60 3.66 -7.21
N GLN A 62 -1.10 4.56 -8.08
CA GLN A 62 -0.09 5.53 -7.67
C GLN A 62 -0.61 6.43 -6.55
N ALA A 63 -1.86 6.89 -6.64
CA ALA A 63 -2.44 7.71 -5.58
C ALA A 63 -2.62 6.91 -4.28
N ASP A 64 -2.96 5.61 -4.36
CA ASP A 64 -2.96 4.75 -3.18
C ASP A 64 -1.55 4.57 -2.59
N PHE A 65 -0.52 4.43 -3.44
CA PHE A 65 0.86 4.34 -3.00
C PHE A 65 1.31 5.61 -2.27
N GLU A 66 0.98 6.80 -2.78
CA GLU A 66 1.34 8.07 -2.12
C GLU A 66 0.69 8.20 -0.74
N LEU A 67 -0.59 7.86 -0.61
CA LEU A 67 -1.29 7.84 0.68
C LEU A 67 -0.69 6.79 1.62
N PHE A 68 -0.38 5.59 1.11
CA PHE A 68 0.27 4.52 1.87
C PHE A 68 1.65 4.94 2.38
N LYS A 69 2.47 5.55 1.53
CA LYS A 69 3.80 6.07 1.87
C LYS A 69 3.71 7.07 3.03
N GLN A 70 2.79 8.03 2.94
CA GLN A 70 2.55 9.00 4.02
C GLN A 70 2.19 8.31 5.35
N ILE A 71 1.26 7.35 5.33
CA ILE A 71 0.85 6.61 6.53
C ILE A 71 2.06 5.88 7.14
N VAL A 72 2.86 5.19 6.33
CA VAL A 72 4.02 4.41 6.81
C VAL A 72 5.08 5.31 7.42
N ILE A 73 5.36 6.47 6.81
CA ILE A 73 6.30 7.47 7.37
C ILE A 73 5.80 7.98 8.72
N MET A 74 4.50 8.29 8.85
CA MET A 74 3.91 8.69 10.13
C MET A 74 4.00 7.57 11.18
N MET A 75 3.81 6.32 10.78
CA MET A 75 3.95 5.17 11.67
C MET A 75 5.39 4.98 12.14
N HIS A 76 6.37 5.13 11.24
CA HIS A 76 7.78 5.07 11.55
C HIS A 76 8.20 6.14 12.55
N ASN A 77 7.72 7.37 12.35
CA ASN A 77 7.96 8.51 13.24
C ASN A 77 7.10 8.48 14.51
N LYS A 78 6.43 7.35 14.80
CA LYS A 78 5.62 7.11 16.01
C LYS A 78 4.44 8.08 16.21
N LEU A 79 4.05 8.85 15.19
CA LEU A 79 2.95 9.81 15.28
C LEU A 79 1.59 9.14 15.54
N HIS A 80 1.44 7.88 15.16
CA HIS A 80 0.24 7.08 15.44
C HIS A 80 -0.03 6.83 16.94
N LEU A 81 0.95 7.09 17.81
CA LEU A 81 0.78 6.96 19.27
C LEU A 81 0.06 8.18 19.87
N ASP A 82 0.02 9.30 19.15
CA ASP A 82 -0.71 10.50 19.54
C ASP A 82 -2.06 10.57 18.82
N SER A 83 -3.05 11.15 19.50
CA SER A 83 -4.42 11.31 19.01
C SER A 83 -4.50 12.10 17.69
N LYS A 84 -3.72 13.19 17.55
CA LYS A 84 -3.72 14.01 16.33
C LYS A 84 -3.10 13.25 15.17
N GLY A 85 -1.99 12.54 15.43
CA GLY A 85 -1.34 11.72 14.43
C GLY A 85 -2.19 10.53 13.99
N LEU A 86 -2.88 9.87 14.92
CA LEU A 86 -3.83 8.80 14.63
C LEU A 86 -5.00 9.31 13.78
N ASN A 87 -5.65 10.42 14.16
CA ASN A 87 -6.74 11.01 13.38
C ASN A 87 -6.32 11.35 11.95
N LYS A 88 -5.10 11.84 11.77
CA LYS A 88 -4.56 12.12 10.43
C LYS A 88 -4.31 10.84 9.63
N ILE A 89 -3.81 9.77 10.26
CA ILE A 89 -3.68 8.44 9.61
C ILE A 89 -5.05 7.90 9.19
N ILE A 90 -6.07 8.02 10.04
CA ILE A 90 -7.42 7.54 9.68
C ILE A 90 -8.01 8.39 8.55
N SER A 91 -7.75 9.70 8.53
CA SER A 91 -8.13 10.59 7.40
C SER A 91 -7.48 10.16 6.08
N LEU A 92 -6.19 9.80 6.10
CA LEU A 92 -5.48 9.24 4.94
C LEU A 92 -6.09 7.88 4.53
N LYS A 93 -6.37 7.01 5.51
CA LYS A 93 -6.95 5.68 5.30
C LYS A 93 -8.36 5.74 4.72
N ALA A 94 -9.13 6.80 5.00
CA ALA A 94 -10.46 7.01 4.46
C ALA A 94 -10.45 7.22 2.92
N SER A 95 -9.35 7.74 2.37
CA SER A 95 -9.17 7.96 0.92
C SER A 95 -8.41 6.83 0.21
N LEU A 96 -8.09 5.75 0.95
CA LEU A 96 -7.31 4.61 0.47
C LEU A 96 -8.21 3.42 0.12
N ASN A 97 -8.08 2.87 -1.08
CA ASN A 97 -8.86 1.73 -1.56
C ASN A 97 -10.38 1.87 -1.31
N LYS A 98 -10.94 1.06 -0.39
CA LYS A 98 -12.37 1.02 -0.04
C LYS A 98 -12.75 1.96 1.13
N GLY A 99 -11.84 2.83 1.57
CA GLY A 99 -12.06 3.75 2.68
C GLY A 99 -12.17 3.06 4.04
N LEU A 100 -12.94 3.65 4.96
CA LEU A 100 -13.09 3.17 6.34
C LEU A 100 -14.07 2.00 6.45
N THR A 101 -13.80 1.08 7.37
CA THR A 101 -14.76 0.02 7.73
C THR A 101 -15.85 0.59 8.64
N PRO A 102 -17.03 -0.05 8.76
CA PRO A 102 -18.09 0.42 9.65
C PRO A 102 -17.62 0.64 11.09
N LEU A 103 -16.78 -0.26 11.60
CA LEU A 103 -16.17 -0.13 12.92
C LEU A 103 -15.36 1.16 13.06
N LEU A 104 -14.52 1.50 12.07
CA LEU A 104 -13.73 2.72 12.10
C LEU A 104 -14.61 3.96 11.96
N THR A 105 -15.64 3.93 11.12
CA THR A 105 -16.58 5.05 10.98
C THR A 105 -17.29 5.34 12.31
N THR A 106 -17.69 4.31 13.06
CA THR A 106 -18.32 4.47 14.39
C THR A 106 -17.37 5.11 15.40
N HIS A 107 -16.10 4.70 15.42
CA HIS A 107 -15.12 5.24 16.37
C HIS A 107 -14.56 6.61 15.98
N PHE A 108 -14.65 6.97 14.70
CA PHE A 108 -14.12 8.22 14.16
C PHE A 108 -15.15 8.97 13.29
N PRO A 109 -16.28 9.41 13.88
CA PRO A 109 -17.41 9.94 13.11
C PRO A 109 -17.13 11.29 12.43
N ASN A 110 -16.17 12.07 12.95
CA ASN A 110 -15.86 13.43 12.48
C ASN A 110 -14.63 13.51 11.58
N ILE A 111 -14.20 12.39 10.98
CA ILE A 111 -13.04 12.38 10.11
C ILE A 111 -13.41 12.81 8.69
N CYS A 112 -12.69 13.83 8.20
CA CYS A 112 -12.74 14.25 6.81
C CYS A 112 -11.68 13.46 6.01
N PRO A 113 -12.07 12.68 4.98
CA PRO A 113 -11.13 12.06 4.07
C PRO A 113 -10.23 13.11 3.42
N VAL A 114 -8.96 12.78 3.23
CA VAL A 114 -8.04 13.65 2.49
C VAL A 114 -8.41 13.66 1.00
N GLU A 115 -8.10 14.75 0.30
CA GLU A 115 -8.15 14.73 -1.16
C GLU A 115 -7.15 13.71 -1.71
N ARG A 116 -7.61 12.92 -2.68
CA ARG A 116 -6.77 11.91 -3.32
C ARG A 116 -5.79 12.61 -4.26
N PRO A 117 -4.49 12.28 -4.23
CA PRO A 117 -3.51 12.87 -5.15
C PRO A 117 -3.93 12.67 -6.60
N VAL A 118 -3.94 13.75 -7.37
CA VAL A 118 -4.20 13.68 -8.81
C VAL A 118 -2.98 13.09 -9.49
N ARG A 119 -3.19 12.07 -10.33
CA ARG A 119 -2.14 11.54 -11.18
C ARG A 119 -1.79 12.59 -12.23
N ASN A 120 -0.55 13.08 -12.22
CA ASN A 120 -0.03 13.83 -13.36
C ASN A 120 0.06 12.90 -14.57
N ASN A 121 -0.77 13.14 -15.58
CA ASN A 121 -0.68 12.43 -16.86
C ASN A 121 0.58 12.90 -17.59
N LEU A 122 1.73 12.32 -17.23
CA LEU A 122 3.01 12.49 -17.93
C LEU A 122 2.98 11.89 -19.36
N PHE A 123 1.86 11.28 -19.77
CA PHE A 123 1.70 10.53 -21.01
C PHE A 123 0.72 11.17 -22.01
N ASN A 124 0.46 12.48 -21.91
CA ASN A 124 -0.23 13.19 -22.99
C ASN A 124 0.61 13.24 -24.31
N ASN A 125 1.87 12.79 -24.28
CA ASN A 125 2.79 12.75 -25.42
C ASN A 125 3.27 11.34 -25.78
N VAL A 126 2.56 10.27 -25.39
CA VAL A 126 2.86 8.95 -25.97
C VAL A 126 2.16 8.90 -27.32
N ASN A 127 2.92 9.20 -28.37
CA ASN A 127 2.49 8.94 -29.74
C ASN A 127 2.17 7.43 -29.86
N PRO A 128 0.94 7.04 -30.22
CA PRO A 128 0.61 5.63 -30.44
C PRO A 128 1.15 5.10 -31.79
N TYR A 129 2.00 5.87 -32.47
CA TYR A 129 2.65 5.56 -33.74
C TYR A 129 4.18 5.60 -33.61
#